data_AF-L0FUY7-F1
#
_entry.id   AF-L0FUY7-F1
#
_cell.length_a   1.000
_cell.length_b   1.000
_cell.length_c   1.000
_cell.angle_alpha   90.00
_cell.angle_beta   90.00
_cell.angle_gamma   90.00
#
_symmetry.space_group_name_H-M   'P 1'
#
loop_
_entity.id
_entity.type
_entity.pdbx_description
1 polymer ?
#
loop_
_entity_poly.entity_id
_entity_poly.type
_entity_poly.pdbx_seq_one_letter_code
_entity_poly.pdbx_strand_id
1 'polypeptide(L)'
;MKKKIDILHQHFLVPTLLALASITLVMTLYFSFEWHSAAEVPEEEPFFTYREDVSSRAYQAEMGLLAVLFLGITVSCIGAVFMKHRLVGFVALAIGILGILYLAF
;
A
#
# COMPACT_ATOMS: atom_id res chain seq x y z
N MET A 1 -31.75 -24.21 5.23
CA MET A 1 -30.35 -24.60 4.93
C MET A 1 -29.41 -23.63 5.63
N LYS A 2 -28.69 -24.04 6.68
CA LYS A 2 -27.68 -23.18 7.33
C LYS A 2 -26.52 -22.99 6.36
N LYS A 3 -26.26 -21.76 5.91
CA LYS A 3 -25.03 -21.42 5.16
C LYS A 3 -23.86 -21.82 6.05
N LYS A 4 -23.05 -22.79 5.61
CA LYS A 4 -21.81 -23.18 6.29
C LYS A 4 -20.91 -21.95 6.25
N ILE A 5 -20.77 -21.28 7.39
CA ILE A 5 -19.88 -20.13 7.49
C ILE A 5 -18.46 -20.64 7.32
N ASP A 6 -17.77 -20.01 6.39
CA ASP A 6 -16.34 -20.21 6.19
C ASP A 6 -15.58 -19.48 7.31
N ILE A 7 -15.34 -20.21 8.41
CA ILE A 7 -14.67 -19.69 9.60
C ILE A 7 -13.28 -19.13 9.26
N LEU A 8 -12.54 -19.81 8.39
CA LEU A 8 -11.20 -19.37 7.97
C LEU A 8 -11.27 -18.01 7.27
N HIS A 9 -12.22 -17.85 6.36
CA HIS A 9 -12.35 -16.60 5.63
C HIS A 9 -12.87 -15.47 6.52
N GLN A 10 -13.93 -15.70 7.29
CA GLN A 10 -14.58 -14.64 8.08
C GLN A 10 -13.82 -14.23 9.35
N HIS A 11 -13.11 -15.14 10.02
CA HIS A 11 -12.51 -14.85 11.32
C HIS A 11 -11.00 -14.66 11.27
N PHE A 12 -10.34 -15.09 10.20
CA PHE A 12 -8.91 -14.91 10.04
C PHE A 12 -8.60 -14.04 8.83
N LEU A 13 -9.03 -14.47 7.64
CA LEU A 13 -8.60 -13.82 6.41
C LEU A 13 -9.14 -12.39 6.26
N VAL A 14 -10.42 -12.15 6.57
CA VAL A 14 -11.01 -10.80 6.51
C VAL A 14 -10.34 -9.85 7.52
N PRO A 15 -10.19 -10.17 8.82
CA PRO A 15 -9.46 -9.31 9.76
C PRO A 15 -8.03 -9.03 9.32
N THR A 16 -7.29 -10.04 8.83
CA THR A 16 -5.91 -9.84 8.37
C THR A 16 -5.84 -8.93 7.14
N LEU A 17 -6.74 -9.10 6.16
CA LEU A 17 -6.82 -8.20 5.01
C LEU A 17 -7.17 -6.76 5.40
N LEU A 18 -8.07 -6.57 6.37
CA LEU A 18 -8.41 -5.24 6.86
C LEU A 18 -7.26 -4.59 7.63
N ALA A 19 -6.53 -5.35 8.44
CA ALA A 19 -5.32 -4.86 9.10
C ALA A 19 -4.26 -4.45 8.07
N LEU A 20 -4.03 -5.27 7.04
CA LEU A 20 -3.10 -4.98 5.95
C LEU A 20 -3.54 -3.77 5.11
N ALA A 21 -4.84 -3.64 4.84
CA ALA A 21 -5.43 -2.48 4.19
C ALA A 21 -5.20 -1.20 5.00
N SER A 22 -5.35 -1.26 6.32
CA SER A 22 -5.09 -0.12 7.22
C SER A 22 -3.63 0.33 7.16
N ILE A 23 -2.69 -0.62 7.26
CA ILE A 23 -1.24 -0.33 7.18
C ILE A 23 -0.89 0.31 5.84
N THR A 24 -1.35 -0.29 4.74
CA THR A 24 -1.06 0.20 3.39
C THR A 24 -1.73 1.53 3.10
N LEU A 25 -2.90 1.82 3.70
CA LEU A 25 -3.55 3.12 3.60
C LEU A 25 -2.73 4.21 4.31
N VAL A 26 -2.20 3.92 5.50
CA VAL A 26 -1.30 4.87 6.20
C VAL A 26 -0.06 5.16 5.36
N MET A 27 0.56 4.13 4.78
CA MET A 27 1.70 4.30 3.87
C MET A 27 1.34 5.12 2.63
N THR A 28 0.18 4.85 2.03
CA THR A 28 -0.33 5.62 0.88
C THR A 28 -0.44 7.11 1.23
N LEU A 29 -1.05 7.44 2.37
CA LEU A 29 -1.20 8.81 2.83
C LEU A 29 0.15 9.48 3.08
N TYR A 30 1.08 8.76 3.70
CA TYR A 30 2.45 9.24 3.92
C TYR A 30 3.14 9.60 2.59
N PHE A 31 3.19 8.66 1.63
CA PHE A 31 3.83 8.91 0.34
C PHE A 31 3.10 9.95 -0.50
N SER A 32 1.77 10.07 -0.36
CA SER A 32 1.00 11.13 -1.01
C SER A 32 1.34 12.51 -0.45
N PHE A 33 1.58 12.59 0.86
CA PHE A 33 2.01 13.82 1.53
C PHE A 33 3.44 14.21 1.13
N GLU A 34 4.36 13.24 1.09
CA GLU A 34 5.72 13.45 0.58
C GLU A 34 5.73 13.87 -0.89
N TRP A 35 4.92 13.22 -1.73
CA TRP A 35 4.76 13.57 -3.14
C TRP A 35 4.25 15.00 -3.32
N HIS A 36 3.29 15.43 -2.50
CA HIS A 36 2.76 16.79 -2.53
C HIS A 36 3.78 17.81 -2.03
N SER A 37 4.46 17.53 -0.92
CA SER A 37 5.50 18.39 -0.35
C SER A 37 6.68 18.58 -1.29
N ALA A 38 7.08 17.51 -1.99
CA ALA A 38 8.14 17.57 -2.99
C ALA A 38 7.79 18.45 -4.21
N ALA A 39 6.50 18.61 -4.52
CA ALA A 39 6.04 19.47 -5.60
C ALA A 39 6.24 20.97 -5.32
N GLU A 40 6.37 21.35 -4.05
CA GLU A 40 6.57 22.73 -3.62
C GLU A 40 8.05 23.15 -3.63
N VAL A 41 8.97 22.19 -3.76
CA VAL A 41 10.42 22.44 -3.83
C VAL A 41 10.81 22.70 -5.29
N PRO A 42 11.64 23.73 -5.57
CA PRO A 42 12.16 23.97 -6.91
C PRO A 42 12.82 22.73 -7.52
N GLU A 43 12.61 22.50 -8.81
CA GLU A 43 13.01 21.24 -9.50
C GLU A 43 14.53 20.92 -9.42
N GLU A 44 15.36 21.95 -9.26
CA GLU A 44 16.81 21.87 -9.25
C GLU A 44 17.42 21.93 -7.85
N GLU A 45 16.60 22.16 -6.81
CA GLU A 45 17.11 22.13 -5.44
C GLU A 45 17.28 20.68 -4.96
N PRO A 46 18.45 20.34 -4.38
CA PRO A 46 18.69 19.01 -3.82
C PRO A 46 17.72 18.74 -2.65
N PHE A 47 17.04 17.60 -2.71
CA PHE A 47 16.12 17.16 -1.67
C PHE A 47 16.88 16.23 -0.69
N PHE A 48 17.35 16.80 0.43
CA PHE A 48 18.37 16.20 1.30
C PHE A 48 17.92 15.05 2.24
N THR A 49 16.80 14.38 1.97
CA THR A 49 16.25 13.39 2.90
C THR A 49 16.84 11.98 2.71
N TYR A 50 17.41 11.69 1.54
CA TYR A 50 18.02 10.40 1.22
C TYR A 50 19.55 10.52 1.20
N ARG A 51 20.23 9.40 1.43
CA ARG A 51 21.69 9.28 1.64
C ARG A 51 22.54 9.80 0.45
N GLU A 52 21.90 10.13 -0.66
CA GLU A 52 22.45 10.66 -1.90
C GLU A 52 21.65 11.90 -2.31
N ASP A 53 22.33 12.90 -2.88
CA ASP A 53 21.67 14.09 -3.42
C ASP A 53 20.83 13.69 -4.64
N VAL A 54 19.52 13.56 -4.46
CA VAL A 54 18.56 13.32 -5.54
C VAL A 54 17.85 14.62 -5.90
N SER A 55 17.67 14.86 -7.20
CA SER A 55 16.85 16.00 -7.67
C SER A 55 15.43 15.89 -7.09
N SER A 56 14.82 17.01 -6.71
CA SER A 56 13.44 17.05 -6.18
C SER A 56 12.44 16.39 -7.13
N ARG A 57 12.65 16.46 -8.46
CA ARG A 57 11.84 15.76 -9.46
C ARG A 57 11.95 14.23 -9.39
N ALA A 58 13.15 13.68 -9.21
CA ALA A 58 13.35 12.24 -9.07
C ALA A 58 12.71 11.72 -7.78
N TYR A 59 12.91 12.45 -6.68
CA TYR A 59 12.27 12.18 -5.40
C TYR A 59 10.73 12.20 -5.52
N GLN A 60 10.18 13.24 -6.12
CA GLN A 60 8.75 13.37 -6.35
C GLN A 60 8.21 12.19 -7.19
N ALA A 61 8.87 11.82 -8.27
CA ALA A 61 8.45 10.68 -9.10
C ALA A 61 8.42 9.37 -8.30
N GLU A 62 9.43 9.14 -7.47
CA GLU A 62 9.52 7.94 -6.62
C GLU A 62 8.43 7.90 -5.55
N MET A 63 8.22 9.00 -4.82
CA MET A 63 7.15 9.11 -3.82
C MET A 63 5.77 8.93 -4.44
N GLY A 64 5.54 9.49 -5.63
CA GLY A 64 4.29 9.30 -6.37
C GLY A 64 4.06 7.84 -6.78
N LEU A 65 5.12 7.15 -7.23
CA LEU A 65 5.04 5.72 -7.57
C LEU A 65 4.71 4.88 -6.34
N LEU A 66 5.37 5.13 -5.21
CA LEU A 66 5.09 4.45 -3.94
C LEU A 66 3.65 4.71 -3.48
N ALA A 67 3.16 5.94 -3.56
CA ALA A 67 1.78 6.28 -3.23
C ALA A 67 0.77 5.46 -4.05
N VAL A 68 0.97 5.38 -5.37
CA VAL A 68 0.09 4.61 -6.27
C VAL A 68 0.17 3.11 -5.97
N LEU A 69 1.38 2.58 -5.72
CA LEU A 69 1.59 1.17 -5.37
C LEU A 69 0.79 0.80 -4.12
N PHE A 70 0.98 1.55 -3.02
CA PHE A 70 0.31 1.27 -1.76
C PHE A 70 -1.21 1.47 -1.85
N LEU A 71 -1.68 2.44 -2.62
CA LEU A 71 -3.11 2.63 -2.89
C LEU A 71 -3.70 1.40 -3.59
N GLY A 72 -3.01 0.88 -4.60
CA GLY A 72 -3.41 -0.33 -5.32
C GLY A 72 -3.51 -1.55 -4.41
N ILE A 73 -2.57 -1.69 -3.47
CA ILE A 73 -2.60 -2.75 -2.45
C ILE A 73 -3.79 -2.58 -1.50
N THR A 74 -4.03 -1.37 -1.01
CA THR A 74 -5.17 -1.06 -0.13
C THR A 74 -6.50 -1.43 -0.80
N VAL A 75 -6.71 -0.95 -2.03
CA VAL A 75 -7.92 -1.25 -2.81
C VAL A 75 -8.07 -2.75 -3.05
N SER A 76 -6.97 -3.46 -3.34
CA SER A 76 -6.98 -4.91 -3.55
C SER A 76 -7.37 -5.66 -2.28
N CYS A 77 -6.84 -5.26 -1.12
CA CYS A 77 -7.17 -5.88 0.17
C CYS A 77 -8.65 -5.65 0.54
N ILE A 78 -9.15 -4.43 0.38
CA ILE A 78 -10.55 -4.09 0.63
C ILE A 78 -11.47 -4.83 -0.35
N GLY A 79 -11.13 -4.82 -1.65
CA GLY A 79 -11.88 -5.55 -2.69
C GLY A 79 -11.97 -7.04 -2.38
N ALA A 80 -10.88 -7.66 -1.95
CA ALA A 80 -10.83 -9.08 -1.59
C ALA A 80 -11.76 -9.44 -0.41
N VAL A 81 -11.98 -8.52 0.54
CA VAL A 81 -12.96 -8.70 1.63
C VAL A 81 -14.39 -8.81 1.10
N PHE A 82 -14.74 -8.05 0.06
CA PHE A 82 -16.10 -8.06 -0.51
C PHE A 82 -16.38 -9.28 -1.40
N MET A 83 -15.36 -9.83 -2.09
CA MET A 83 -15.55 -10.93 -3.05
C MET A 83 -15.92 -12.27 -2.39
N LYS A 84 -15.79 -12.42 -1.07
CA LYS A 84 -16.08 -13.66 -0.30
C LYS A 84 -15.42 -14.92 -0.88
N HIS A 85 -14.32 -14.75 -1.62
CA HIS A 85 -13.63 -15.82 -2.33
C HIS A 85 -12.24 -16.02 -1.73
N ARG A 86 -12.00 -17.20 -1.13
CA ARG A 86 -10.76 -17.51 -0.39
C ARG A 86 -9.49 -17.25 -1.21
N LEU A 87 -9.45 -17.69 -2.47
CA LEU A 87 -8.27 -17.54 -3.33
C LEU A 87 -7.91 -16.07 -3.57
N VAL A 88 -8.90 -15.22 -3.80
CA VAL A 88 -8.68 -13.77 -3.99
C VAL A 88 -8.09 -13.17 -2.72
N GLY A 89 -8.59 -13.61 -1.57
CA GLY A 89 -8.06 -13.21 -0.27
C GLY A 89 -6.60 -13.56 -0.04
N PHE A 90 -6.18 -14.80 -0.36
CA PHE A 90 -4.78 -15.21 -0.24
C PHE A 90 -3.86 -14.45 -1.21
N VAL A 91 -4.32 -14.21 -2.44
CA VAL A 91 -3.56 -13.43 -3.43
C VAL A 91 -3.37 -11.99 -2.96
N ALA A 92 -4.44 -11.33 -2.49
CA ALA A 92 -4.35 -9.97 -1.97
C ALA A 92 -3.42 -9.86 -0.76
N LEU A 93 -3.45 -10.87 0.14
CA LEU A 93 -2.56 -10.94 1.29
C LEU A 93 -1.09 -11.10 0.87
N ALA A 94 -0.80 -11.98 -0.09
CA ALA A 94 0.56 -12.16 -0.62
C ALA A 94 1.08 -10.87 -1.28
N ILE A 95 0.27 -10.21 -2.10
CA ILE A 95 0.61 -8.94 -2.75
C ILE A 95 0.89 -7.87 -1.70
N GLY A 96 0.07 -7.74 -0.66
CA GLY A 96 0.29 -6.73 0.36
C GLY A 96 1.52 -6.99 1.24
N ILE A 97 1.84 -8.24 1.55
CA ILE A 97 3.10 -8.57 2.24
C ILE A 97 4.31 -8.23 1.35
N LEU A 98 4.27 -8.61 0.07
CA LEU A 98 5.35 -8.29 -0.87
C LEU A 98 5.55 -6.79 -1.04
N GLY A 99 4.46 -6.01 -1.10
CA GLY A 99 4.53 -4.55 -1.17
C GLY A 99 5.14 -3.91 0.07
N ILE A 100 4.87 -4.44 1.27
CA ILE A 100 5.54 -3.98 2.50
C ILE A 100 7.03 -4.35 2.48
N LEU A 101 7.36 -5.57 2.07
CA LEU A 101 8.75 -6.02 1.99
C LEU A 101 9.56 -5.22 0.96
N TYR A 102 8.93 -4.72 -0.11
CA TYR A 102 9.58 -3.85 -1.09
C TYR A 102 10.18 -2.58 -0.46
N LEU A 103 9.64 -2.07 0.66
CA LEU A 103 10.23 -0.92 1.36
C LEU A 103 11.48 -1.26 2.18
N ALA A 104 11.73 -2.53 2.46
CA ALA A 104 12.85 -2.98 3.28
C ALA A 104 14.13 -3.28 2.46
N PHE A 105 14.02 -3.27 1.13
CA PHE A 105 15.11 -3.52 0.17
C PHE A 105 15.41 -2.25 -0.62
#